data_AF-A0AAN4Z5V2-F1
#
_entry.id   AF-A0AAN4Z5V2-F1
#
_cell.length_a   1.000
_cell.length_b   1.000
_cell.length_c   1.000
_cell.angle_alpha   90.00
_cell.angle_beta   90.00
_cell.angle_gamma   90.00
#
_symmetry.space_group_name_H-M   'P 1'
#
loop_
_entity.id
_entity.type
_entity.pdbx_description
1 polymer ?
#
loop_
_entity_poly.entity_id
_entity_poly.type
_entity_poly.pdbx_seq_one_letter_code
_entity_poly.pdbx_strand_id
1 'polypeptide(L)'
;RFLTMNRLLVVLALVVVSVVAVEQWTAWTEVKDAPCSDTCGYCGRQLVAERTCPVLGKCSGASRRYEECGSKMCGFPRNTCCSGYVKGLPDGINFECIALGATAA
;
A
#
# COMPACT_ATOMS: atom_id res chain seq x y z
N ARG A 1 10.27 -5.12 56.15
CA ARG A 1 9.11 -4.52 55.43
C ARG A 1 9.50 -3.68 54.19
N PHE A 2 10.76 -3.29 53.99
CA PHE A 2 11.22 -2.54 52.79
C PHE A 2 11.36 -3.39 51.51
N LEU A 3 11.67 -4.69 51.63
CA LEU A 3 11.86 -5.61 50.49
C LEU A 3 10.56 -5.92 49.72
N THR A 4 9.40 -5.81 50.37
CA THR A 4 8.07 -6.01 49.77
C THR A 4 7.61 -4.81 48.93
N MET A 5 7.97 -3.58 49.33
CA MET A 5 7.57 -2.36 48.62
C MET A 5 8.34 -2.19 47.30
N ASN A 6 9.64 -2.54 47.29
CA ASN A 6 10.47 -2.53 46.08
C ASN A 6 10.02 -3.59 45.07
N ARG A 7 9.61 -4.78 45.54
CA ARG A 7 9.00 -5.81 44.67
C ARG A 7 7.66 -5.39 44.12
N LEU A 8 6.82 -4.70 44.91
CA LEU A 8 5.53 -4.19 44.46
C LEU A 8 5.71 -3.10 43.38
N LEU A 9 6.66 -2.19 43.56
CA LEU A 9 7.01 -1.15 42.58
C LEU A 9 7.57 -1.72 41.28
N VAL A 10 8.43 -2.75 41.36
CA VAL A 10 8.96 -3.44 40.17
C VAL A 10 7.86 -4.21 39.43
N VAL A 11 6.95 -4.87 40.16
CA VAL A 11 5.80 -5.57 39.55
C VAL A 11 4.83 -4.56 38.92
N LEU A 12 4.54 -3.44 39.58
CA LEU A 12 3.73 -2.36 39.01
C LEU A 12 4.38 -1.77 37.75
N ALA A 13 5.69 -1.53 37.75
CA ALA A 13 6.40 -1.05 36.57
C ALA A 13 6.37 -2.06 35.41
N LEU A 14 6.58 -3.35 35.69
CA LEU A 14 6.50 -4.42 34.67
C LEU A 14 5.08 -4.62 34.12
N VAL A 15 4.06 -4.48 34.97
CA VAL A 15 2.64 -4.55 34.55
C VAL A 15 2.23 -3.30 33.76
N VAL A 16 2.76 -2.12 34.08
CA VAL A 16 2.48 -0.89 33.31
C VAL A 16 3.17 -0.94 31.93
N VAL A 17 4.33 -1.58 31.81
CA VAL A 17 5.03 -1.75 30.52
C VAL A 17 4.29 -2.71 29.57
N SER A 18 3.55 -3.70 30.08
CA SER A 18 2.86 -4.69 29.24
C SER A 18 1.50 -4.24 28.70
N VAL A 19 0.92 -3.14 29.23
CA VAL A 19 -0.45 -2.67 28.86
C VAL A 19 -0.42 -1.47 27.90
N VAL A 20 0.66 -1.29 27.13
CA VAL A 20 0.54 -0.45 25.93
C VAL A 20 -0.17 -1.28 24.86
N ALA A 21 -1.50 -1.29 24.91
CA ALA A 21 -2.30 -1.65 23.75
C ALA A 21 -1.99 -0.61 22.68
N VAL A 22 -0.94 -0.85 21.90
CA VAL A 22 -0.69 -0.06 20.70
C VAL A 22 -1.88 -0.34 19.81
N GLU A 23 -2.70 0.68 19.58
CA GLU A 23 -3.85 0.65 18.66
C GLU A 23 -3.30 0.40 17.25
N GLN A 24 -3.09 -0.87 16.94
CA GLN A 24 -2.43 -1.30 15.72
C GLN A 24 -3.46 -1.52 14.63
N TRP A 25 -3.08 -1.16 13.42
CA TRP A 25 -3.80 -1.56 12.22
C TRP A 25 -4.00 -3.07 12.18
N THR A 26 -5.11 -3.54 11.59
CA THR A 26 -5.19 -4.93 11.17
C THR A 26 -4.08 -5.25 10.16
N ALA A 27 -3.81 -6.54 9.97
CA ALA A 27 -3.02 -6.99 8.83
C ALA A 27 -3.63 -6.44 7.52
N TRP A 28 -2.75 -6.24 6.53
CA TRP A 28 -3.19 -5.91 5.18
C TRP A 28 -3.90 -7.12 4.58
N THR A 29 -5.04 -6.86 3.97
CA THR A 29 -5.80 -7.81 3.17
C THR A 29 -5.59 -7.44 1.71
N GLU A 30 -5.01 -8.36 0.95
CA GLU A 30 -4.83 -8.20 -0.49
C GLU A 30 -6.19 -8.26 -1.20
N VAL A 31 -6.46 -7.28 -2.05
CA VAL A 31 -7.66 -7.20 -2.87
C VAL A 31 -7.32 -7.75 -4.24
N LYS A 32 -7.92 -8.88 -4.57
CA LYS A 32 -7.81 -9.48 -5.90
C LYS A 32 -8.84 -8.84 -6.84
N ASP A 33 -8.45 -8.68 -8.10
CA ASP A 33 -9.34 -8.29 -9.20
C ASP A 33 -10.05 -6.93 -8.99
N ALA A 34 -9.43 -6.01 -8.24
CA ALA A 34 -9.94 -4.66 -8.14
C ALA A 34 -9.96 -4.00 -9.53
N PRO A 35 -11.06 -3.33 -9.91
CA PRO A 35 -11.14 -2.69 -11.20
C PRO A 35 -10.11 -1.56 -11.30
N CYS A 36 -9.45 -1.50 -12.45
CA CYS A 36 -8.58 -0.37 -12.78
C CYS A 36 -9.43 0.86 -13.13
N SER A 37 -9.12 2.01 -12.54
CA SER A 37 -9.88 3.25 -12.78
C SER A 37 -9.78 3.78 -14.22
N ASP A 38 -8.77 3.34 -14.98
CA ASP A 38 -8.59 3.65 -16.39
C ASP A 38 -7.85 2.50 -17.07
N THR A 39 -8.30 2.07 -18.24
CA THR A 39 -7.86 0.81 -18.84
C THR A 39 -6.69 0.96 -19.82
N CYS A 40 -6.11 2.16 -19.94
CA CYS A 40 -5.01 2.43 -20.84
C CYS A 40 -3.97 3.42 -20.28
N GLY A 41 -2.78 3.40 -20.89
CA GLY A 41 -1.72 4.39 -20.73
C GLY A 41 -0.96 4.35 -19.42
N TYR A 42 -1.19 3.37 -18.54
CA TYR A 42 -0.83 3.43 -17.12
C TYR A 42 -1.41 4.65 -16.40
N CYS A 43 -2.57 5.13 -16.87
CA CYS A 43 -3.26 6.28 -16.26
C CYS A 43 -4.16 5.87 -15.09
N GLY A 44 -4.46 4.58 -14.95
CA GLY A 44 -5.39 4.05 -13.97
C GLY A 44 -4.71 3.68 -12.66
N ARG A 45 -5.51 3.62 -11.59
CA ARG A 45 -5.11 3.05 -10.31
C ARG A 45 -6.10 1.98 -9.90
N GLN A 46 -5.57 0.93 -9.27
CA GLN A 46 -6.37 -0.15 -8.69
C GLN A 46 -6.01 -0.33 -7.23
N LEU A 47 -7.01 -0.69 -6.42
CA LEU A 47 -6.82 -1.01 -5.01
C LEU A 47 -6.17 -2.39 -4.91
N VAL A 48 -4.98 -2.49 -4.32
CA VAL A 48 -4.28 -3.77 -4.18
C VAL A 48 -4.35 -4.33 -2.77
N ALA A 49 -4.47 -3.47 -1.77
CA ALA A 49 -4.62 -3.92 -0.39
C ALA A 49 -5.37 -2.90 0.46
N GLU A 50 -6.08 -3.41 1.46
CA GLU A 50 -6.76 -2.60 2.47
C GLU A 50 -6.55 -3.13 3.88
N ARG A 51 -6.75 -2.25 4.86
CA ARG A 51 -6.68 -2.57 6.29
C ARG A 51 -7.63 -1.69 7.07
N THR A 52 -8.04 -2.17 8.24
CA THR A 52 -8.99 -1.49 9.10
C THR A 52 -8.31 -1.07 10.40
N CYS A 53 -8.70 0.09 10.93
CA CYS A 53 -8.29 0.53 12.25
C CYS A 53 -9.36 0.09 13.26
N PRO A 54 -9.03 -0.75 14.26
CA PRO A 54 -10.00 -1.22 15.25
C PRO A 54 -10.65 -0.08 16.05
N VAL A 55 -9.90 1.01 16.31
CA VAL A 55 -10.40 2.19 17.02
C VAL A 55 -10.25 3.43 16.15
N LEU A 56 -11.38 3.99 15.71
CA LEU A 56 -11.42 5.14 14.82
C LEU A 56 -10.52 6.30 15.31
N GLY A 57 -9.67 6.79 14.42
CA GLY A 57 -8.77 7.92 14.69
C GLY A 57 -7.52 7.59 15.54
N LYS A 58 -7.30 6.32 15.91
CA LYS A 58 -6.12 5.92 16.68
C LYS A 58 -4.96 5.39 15.84
N CYS A 59 -5.23 4.93 14.62
CA CYS A 59 -4.19 4.49 13.71
C CYS A 59 -3.76 5.62 12.76
N SER A 60 -2.45 5.82 12.57
CA SER A 60 -1.93 6.79 11.60
C SER A 60 -1.54 6.14 10.27
N GLY A 61 -1.62 6.92 9.19
CA GLY A 61 -1.29 6.48 7.83
C GLY A 61 -2.48 5.99 7.02
N ALA A 62 -2.20 5.49 5.81
CA ALA A 62 -3.24 5.08 4.86
C ALA A 62 -3.91 3.74 5.25
N SER A 63 -5.22 3.65 5.02
CA SER A 63 -6.00 2.40 5.14
C SER A 63 -6.03 1.59 3.84
N ARG A 64 -5.58 2.17 2.73
CA ARG A 64 -5.64 1.59 1.38
C ARG A 64 -4.33 1.78 0.64
N ARG A 65 -3.95 0.80 -0.16
CA ARG A 65 -2.81 0.83 -1.09
C ARG A 65 -3.30 0.74 -2.52
N TYR A 66 -2.73 1.56 -3.39
CA TYR A 66 -3.08 1.62 -4.79
C TYR A 66 -1.85 1.48 -5.66
N GLU A 67 -1.96 0.71 -6.72
CA GLU A 67 -0.95 0.55 -7.77
C GLU A 67 -1.47 1.07 -9.10
N GLU A 68 -0.54 1.41 -9.99
CA GLU A 68 -0.85 1.85 -11.35
C GLU A 68 -1.24 0.64 -12.21
N CYS A 69 -2.17 0.85 -13.15
CA CYS A 69 -2.72 -0.22 -13.98
C CYS A 69 -3.17 0.31 -15.34
N GLY A 70 -3.52 -0.61 -16.25
CA GLY A 70 -3.92 -0.28 -17.62
C GLY A 70 -2.73 -0.06 -18.55
N SER A 71 -1.83 -1.06 -18.67
CA SER A 71 -0.59 -0.96 -19.47
C SER A 71 -0.82 -0.73 -20.97
N LYS A 72 -1.97 -1.16 -21.50
CA LYS A 72 -2.33 -0.99 -22.91
C LYS A 72 -2.24 0.47 -23.33
N MET A 73 -1.66 0.76 -24.49
CA MET A 73 -1.60 2.12 -25.02
C MET A 73 -2.99 2.76 -25.21
N CYS A 74 -3.13 4.02 -24.82
CA CYS A 74 -4.31 4.83 -25.12
C CYS A 74 -4.35 5.23 -26.61
N GLY A 75 -5.56 5.33 -27.16
CA GLY A 75 -5.80 5.90 -28.48
C GLY A 75 -5.98 7.41 -28.46
N PHE A 76 -5.95 8.02 -29.65
CA PHE A 76 -6.31 9.43 -29.86
C PHE A 76 -7.73 9.72 -29.33
N PRO A 77 -8.00 10.90 -28.73
CA PRO A 77 -7.15 12.10 -28.63
C PRO A 77 -6.25 12.15 -27.38
N ARG A 78 -6.21 11.09 -26.58
CA ARG A 78 -5.42 11.06 -25.36
C ARG A 78 -3.95 10.83 -25.68
N ASN A 79 -3.08 11.26 -24.78
CA ASN A 79 -1.69 10.84 -24.81
C ASN A 79 -1.63 9.32 -24.75
N THR A 80 -0.79 8.71 -25.59
CA THR A 80 -0.67 7.25 -25.69
C THR A 80 -0.28 6.60 -24.35
N CYS A 81 0.61 7.23 -23.59
CA CYS A 81 0.99 6.85 -22.23
C CYS A 81 0.90 8.06 -21.30
N CYS A 82 0.60 7.81 -20.03
CA CYS A 82 0.59 8.82 -18.99
C CYS A 82 2.02 9.22 -18.56
N SER A 83 2.13 10.32 -17.82
CA SER A 83 3.42 10.82 -17.33
C SER A 83 4.17 9.75 -16.54
N GLY A 84 5.47 9.61 -16.77
CA GLY A 84 6.27 8.52 -16.18
C GLY A 84 6.36 7.28 -17.07
N TYR A 85 5.60 7.21 -18.17
CA TYR A 85 5.51 6.05 -19.04
C TYR A 85 5.75 6.39 -20.52
N VAL A 86 6.34 5.45 -21.25
CA VAL A 86 6.59 5.53 -22.70
C VAL A 86 6.16 4.27 -23.41
N LYS A 87 5.95 4.37 -24.72
CA LYS A 87 5.70 3.20 -25.57
C LYS A 87 6.94 2.30 -25.58
N GLY A 88 6.74 1.03 -25.26
CA GLY A 88 7.75 -0.01 -25.27
C GLY A 88 7.19 -1.37 -25.71
N LEU A 89 8.06 -2.37 -25.69
CA LEU A 89 7.79 -3.75 -26.11
C LEU A 89 8.20 -4.71 -24.98
N PRO A 90 7.48 -4.77 -23.85
CA PRO A 90 7.90 -5.57 -22.69
C PRO A 90 8.07 -7.06 -23.03
N ASP A 91 7.20 -7.61 -23.89
CA ASP A 91 7.25 -9.00 -24.33
C ASP A 91 7.87 -9.18 -25.74
N GLY A 92 8.43 -8.11 -26.34
CA GLY A 92 8.96 -8.12 -27.70
C GLY A 92 7.93 -8.28 -28.83
N ILE A 93 6.64 -8.40 -28.52
CA ILE A 93 5.56 -8.65 -29.49
C ILE A 93 4.52 -7.52 -29.48
N ASN A 94 4.01 -7.17 -28.31
CA ASN A 94 2.94 -6.18 -28.16
C ASN A 94 3.49 -4.84 -27.70
N PHE A 95 2.92 -3.76 -28.24
CA PHE A 95 3.20 -2.41 -27.78
C PHE A 95 2.37 -2.07 -26.55
N GLU A 96 3.05 -1.73 -25.48
CA GLU A 96 2.46 -1.31 -24.21
C GLU A 96 3.18 -0.07 -23.67
N CYS A 97 2.57 0.60 -22.71
CA CYS A 97 3.26 1.61 -21.94
C CYS A 97 4.17 0.92 -20.93
N ILE A 98 5.40 1.41 -20.78
CA ILE A 98 6.39 0.91 -19.82
C ILE A 98 6.99 2.08 -19.05
N ALA A 99 7.48 1.83 -17.83
CA ALA A 99 8.08 2.89 -17.01
C ALA A 99 9.30 3.51 -17.72
N LEU A 100 9.38 4.84 -17.70
CA LEU A 100 10.54 5.58 -18.18
C LEU A 100 11.79 5.15 -17.40
N GLY A 101 12.69 4.43 -18.06
CA GLY A 101 13.92 3.90 -17.45
C GLY A 101 13.92 2.40 -17.17
N ALA A 102 12.84 1.68 -17.49
CA ALA A 102 12.89 0.22 -17.58
C ALA A 102 13.78 -0.16 -18.78
N THR A 103 15.05 -0.49 -18.54
CA THR A 103 15.93 -1.08 -19.55
C THR A 103 15.32 -2.42 -19.99
N ALA A 104 15.03 -2.55 -21.28
CA ALA A 104 14.68 -3.84 -21.88
C ALA A 104 15.78 -4.86 -21.52
N ALA A 105 15.40 -5.92 -20.82
CA ALA A 105 16.29 -7.04 -20.50
C ALA A 105 16.50 -7.91 -21.73
#